data_AF-A0A8J7RGW0-F1
#
_entry.id   AF-A0A8J7RGW0-F1
#
_cell.length_a   1.000
_cell.length_b   1.000
_cell.length_c   1.000
_cell.angle_alpha   90.00
_cell.angle_beta   90.00
_cell.angle_gamma   90.00
#
_symmetry.space_group_name_H-M   'P 1'
#
loop_
_entity.id
_entity.type
_entity.pdbx_description
1 polymer ?
#
loop_
_entity_poly.entity_id
_entity_poly.type
_entity_poly.pdbx_seq_one_letter_code
_entity_poly.pdbx_strand_id
1 'polypeptide(L)'
;MYCRKCGAEIADDVRFCNRCGAPTSPEEEGAPYQTDQTPAPATSSAPSGGSPVVWGIVGVVACLFFGILFIGGVEGDDEWAAEIGAAVLDAADSQDPTTRDYALSLVRPPHSGTYNIAQICDIWEGVYLRWTYVNDPQGAEYFSPASRTVSIGLKGDCDDFAILMAALIEAIGGETRVVLASDFLEDGHAFSEVYVGDEYRDLRDAAEYISERYGCESIWYQKSTGYFGSDEYWINLDWWNEHPGGEYFQFEDALAVDVSGGETTEITDGGEIRSVRCWSGW
;
A
#
# COMPACT_ATOMS: atom_id res chain seq x y z
N MET A 1 -19.68 -15.41 -26.75
CA MET A 1 -19.29 -15.96 -25.42
C MET A 1 -19.91 -15.13 -24.28
N TYR A 2 -19.70 -15.48 -22.99
CA TYR A 2 -20.18 -14.67 -21.86
C TYR A 2 -19.01 -14.17 -20.99
N CYS A 3 -19.09 -12.95 -20.48
CA CYS A 3 -18.08 -12.37 -19.60
C CYS A 3 -18.02 -13.11 -18.25
N ARG A 4 -16.82 -13.55 -17.85
CA ARG A 4 -16.61 -14.28 -16.58
C ARG A 4 -16.79 -13.42 -15.32
N LYS A 5 -16.65 -12.10 -15.43
CA LYS A 5 -16.81 -11.16 -14.31
C LYS A 5 -18.27 -10.74 -14.08
N CYS A 6 -19.06 -10.52 -15.13
CA CYS A 6 -20.42 -9.95 -14.98
C CYS A 6 -21.55 -10.70 -15.72
N GLY A 7 -21.25 -11.79 -16.43
CA GLY A 7 -22.24 -12.63 -17.10
C GLY A 7 -22.91 -12.02 -18.34
N ALA A 8 -22.40 -10.90 -18.87
CA ALA A 8 -22.92 -10.31 -20.11
C ALA A 8 -22.58 -11.18 -21.34
N GLU A 9 -23.48 -11.25 -22.30
CA GLU A 9 -23.18 -11.79 -23.63
C GLU A 9 -22.20 -10.85 -24.36
N ILE A 10 -21.13 -11.41 -24.89
CA ILE A 10 -20.04 -10.71 -25.57
C ILE A 10 -19.69 -11.45 -26.87
N ALA A 11 -19.24 -10.71 -27.88
CA ALA A 11 -18.76 -11.30 -29.13
C ALA A 11 -17.50 -12.17 -28.90
N ASP A 12 -17.22 -13.08 -29.82
CA ASP A 12 -16.14 -14.07 -29.64
C ASP A 12 -14.73 -13.50 -29.89
N ASP A 13 -14.61 -12.25 -30.36
CA ASP A 13 -13.38 -11.58 -30.78
C ASP A 13 -13.13 -10.23 -30.09
N VAL A 14 -13.97 -9.84 -29.14
CA VAL A 14 -13.73 -8.63 -28.34
C VAL A 14 -12.62 -8.90 -27.33
N ARG A 15 -11.71 -7.94 -27.10
CA ARG A 15 -10.64 -8.03 -26.07
C ARG A 15 -11.13 -7.76 -24.65
N PHE A 16 -12.23 -7.02 -24.51
CA PHE A 16 -12.82 -6.63 -23.23
C PHE A 16 -14.33 -6.79 -23.27
N CYS A 17 -14.92 -7.13 -22.13
CA CYS A 17 -16.36 -7.14 -21.97
C CYS A 17 -16.91 -5.73 -22.11
N ASN A 18 -17.76 -5.51 -23.10
CA ASN A 18 -18.45 -4.24 -23.33
C ASN A 18 -19.40 -3.80 -22.19
N ARG A 19 -19.66 -4.66 -21.19
CA ARG A 19 -20.50 -4.33 -20.02
C ARG A 19 -19.70 -3.93 -18.78
N CYS A 20 -18.62 -4.65 -18.44
CA CYS A 20 -17.88 -4.41 -17.19
C CYS A 20 -16.38 -4.16 -17.39
N GLY A 21 -15.89 -4.14 -18.62
CA GLY A 21 -14.49 -3.87 -18.94
C GLY A 21 -13.51 -5.02 -18.69
N ALA A 22 -13.94 -6.13 -18.08
CA ALA A 22 -13.06 -7.27 -17.82
C ALA A 22 -12.49 -7.85 -19.13
N PRO A 23 -11.20 -8.24 -19.18
CA PRO A 23 -10.63 -8.90 -20.35
C PRO A 23 -11.35 -10.22 -20.64
N THR A 24 -11.42 -10.58 -21.92
CA THR A 24 -12.23 -11.71 -22.42
C THR A 24 -11.39 -12.93 -22.76
N SER A 25 -10.12 -12.75 -23.09
CA SER A 25 -9.13 -13.81 -23.06
C SER A 25 -8.60 -13.93 -21.63
N PRO A 26 -8.47 -15.14 -21.07
CA PRO A 26 -7.39 -15.37 -20.12
C PRO A 26 -6.11 -14.91 -20.81
N GLU A 27 -5.20 -14.26 -20.10
CA GLU A 27 -3.82 -14.19 -20.57
C GLU A 27 -3.42 -15.60 -21.05
N GLU A 28 -2.76 -15.71 -22.19
CA GLU A 28 -2.01 -16.92 -22.49
C GLU A 28 -0.92 -17.04 -21.42
N GLU A 29 -1.20 -17.69 -20.29
CA GLU A 29 -0.15 -18.41 -19.60
C GLU A 29 -0.09 -19.81 -20.20
N GLY A 30 1.09 -20.19 -20.67
CA GLY A 30 1.34 -21.49 -21.27
C GLY A 30 0.91 -22.64 -20.35
N ALA A 31 -0.17 -23.31 -20.78
CA ALA A 31 -0.64 -24.65 -20.42
C ALA A 31 -1.26 -24.89 -19.01
N PRO A 32 -2.30 -25.74 -18.91
CA PRO A 32 -3.48 -25.37 -18.13
C PRO A 32 -3.78 -26.24 -16.89
N TYR A 33 -4.47 -25.56 -15.98
CA TYR A 33 -5.32 -25.99 -14.87
C TYR A 33 -6.27 -27.16 -15.17
N GLN A 34 -6.33 -28.14 -14.26
CA GLN A 34 -7.54 -28.91 -13.95
C GLN A 34 -7.84 -28.80 -12.45
N THR A 35 -8.88 -28.04 -12.13
CA THR A 35 -9.67 -28.21 -10.90
C THR A 35 -10.81 -29.17 -11.11
N ASP A 36 -10.99 -30.00 -10.10
CA ASP A 36 -12.24 -30.64 -9.71
C ASP A 36 -12.16 -30.67 -8.17
N GLN A 37 -13.09 -30.21 -7.32
CA GLN A 37 -14.50 -29.81 -7.40
C GLN A 37 -14.77 -28.86 -6.19
N THR A 38 -15.37 -27.69 -6.43
CA THR A 38 -16.75 -27.27 -6.04
C THR A 38 -17.07 -27.19 -4.52
N PRO A 39 -17.71 -26.09 -4.03
CA PRO A 39 -17.75 -25.73 -2.61
C PRO A 39 -19.00 -26.17 -1.81
N ALA A 40 -18.87 -25.99 -0.48
CA ALA A 40 -19.85 -25.86 0.63
C ALA A 40 -19.89 -27.05 1.62
N PRO A 41 -20.20 -26.88 2.93
CA PRO A 41 -20.47 -25.68 3.74
C PRO A 41 -19.54 -25.56 5.00
N ALA A 42 -19.73 -24.50 5.80
CA ALA A 42 -18.92 -24.17 6.99
C ALA A 42 -18.74 -25.31 8.02
N THR A 43 -17.50 -25.53 8.50
CA THR A 43 -17.10 -25.75 9.92
C THR A 43 -15.58 -26.02 10.05
N SER A 44 -14.98 -25.44 11.10
CA SER A 44 -13.71 -25.74 11.80
C SER A 44 -12.76 -26.84 11.25
N SER A 45 -11.49 -26.47 11.03
CA SER A 45 -10.28 -26.98 11.74
C SER A 45 -9.02 -26.83 10.86
N ALA A 46 -7.98 -26.19 11.40
CA ALA A 46 -6.60 -26.21 10.88
C ALA A 46 -6.07 -27.67 10.78
N PRO A 47 -5.09 -28.00 9.91
CA PRO A 47 -3.68 -27.74 10.27
C PRO A 47 -2.65 -27.56 9.13
N SER A 48 -1.58 -26.84 9.48
CA SER A 48 -0.13 -27.00 9.16
C SER A 48 0.36 -27.58 7.82
N GLY A 49 1.26 -26.81 7.18
CA GLY A 49 2.65 -27.26 6.97
C GLY A 49 3.09 -27.46 5.52
N GLY A 50 4.13 -26.72 5.12
CA GLY A 50 5.10 -27.13 4.10
C GLY A 50 5.16 -26.22 2.86
N SER A 51 6.13 -25.31 2.84
CA SER A 51 6.57 -24.59 1.64
C SER A 51 7.16 -25.55 0.60
N PRO A 52 7.05 -25.21 -0.69
CA PRO A 52 8.27 -25.10 -1.47
C PRO A 52 8.32 -23.81 -2.30
N VAL A 53 9.52 -23.23 -2.32
CA VAL A 53 9.97 -22.09 -3.11
C VAL A 53 9.88 -22.41 -4.61
N VAL A 54 9.23 -21.54 -5.40
CA VAL A 54 9.32 -21.54 -6.87
C VAL A 54 9.38 -20.08 -7.34
N TRP A 55 10.45 -19.78 -8.07
CA TRP A 55 10.79 -18.50 -8.69
C TRP A 55 9.89 -18.17 -9.88
N GLY A 56 9.58 -16.88 -10.04
CA GLY A 56 9.44 -16.25 -11.35
C GLY A 56 8.23 -15.33 -11.50
N ILE A 57 8.50 -14.03 -11.61
CA ILE A 57 7.81 -13.09 -12.49
C ILE A 57 8.91 -12.16 -13.03
N VAL A 58 9.01 -12.08 -14.36
CA VAL A 58 9.67 -10.98 -15.07
C VAL A 58 8.52 -10.29 -15.77
N GLY A 59 8.11 -9.13 -15.29
CA GLY A 59 6.93 -8.47 -15.84
C GLY A 59 6.47 -7.18 -15.17
N VAL A 60 7.20 -6.64 -14.18
CA VAL A 60 6.85 -5.37 -13.53
C VAL A 60 8.14 -4.52 -13.46
N VAL A 61 8.05 -3.30 -14.00
CA VAL A 61 8.86 -2.15 -13.55
C VAL A 61 10.36 -2.13 -13.92
N ALA A 62 10.65 -2.13 -15.23
CA ALA A 62 11.92 -1.60 -15.76
C ALA A 62 12.06 -0.05 -15.65
N CYS A 63 11.25 0.61 -14.81
CA CYS A 63 11.26 2.06 -14.59
C CYS A 63 11.70 2.48 -13.18
N LEU A 64 11.66 1.61 -12.15
CA LEU A 64 12.39 1.86 -10.90
C LEU A 64 13.90 1.59 -11.06
N PHE A 65 14.30 0.84 -12.10
CA PHE A 65 15.65 0.30 -12.26
C PHE A 65 16.64 1.09 -13.12
N PHE A 66 16.29 2.25 -13.69
CA PHE A 66 17.32 3.07 -14.36
C PHE A 66 18.28 3.76 -13.36
N GLY A 67 17.95 3.78 -12.06
CA GLY A 67 18.87 4.20 -10.99
C GLY A 67 19.69 3.06 -10.38
N ILE A 68 19.12 1.87 -10.20
CA ILE A 68 19.70 0.82 -9.34
C ILE A 68 20.74 -0.08 -10.07
N LEU A 69 20.81 -0.07 -11.41
CA LEU A 69 21.67 -0.98 -12.19
C LEU A 69 23.04 -0.44 -12.65
N PHE A 70 23.52 0.70 -12.14
CA PHE A 70 24.89 1.19 -12.39
C PHE A 70 25.78 1.12 -11.13
N ILE A 71 26.07 -0.10 -10.66
CA ILE A 71 27.12 -0.34 -9.67
C ILE A 71 28.48 0.06 -10.28
N GLY A 72 28.97 1.24 -9.92
CA GLY A 72 30.31 1.67 -10.32
C GLY A 72 30.64 3.16 -10.18
N GLY A 73 30.18 3.86 -9.15
CA GLY A 73 30.68 5.22 -8.89
C GLY A 73 29.85 6.03 -7.90
N VAL A 74 30.39 6.18 -6.69
CA VAL A 74 30.03 7.14 -5.65
C VAL A 74 29.75 8.52 -6.26
N GLU A 75 28.49 8.96 -6.29
CA GLU A 75 27.95 10.35 -6.42
C GLU A 75 26.47 10.39 -6.93
N GLY A 76 25.90 9.29 -7.46
CA GLY A 76 24.58 9.30 -8.13
C GLY A 76 23.35 8.82 -7.32
N ASP A 77 23.53 8.00 -6.29
CA ASP A 77 22.40 7.39 -5.57
C ASP A 77 21.63 8.42 -4.71
N ASP A 78 22.37 9.35 -4.09
CA ASP A 78 21.79 10.43 -3.28
C ASP A 78 20.97 11.43 -4.11
N GLU A 79 21.37 11.69 -5.36
CA GLU A 79 20.66 12.64 -6.25
C GLU A 79 19.33 12.05 -6.72
N TRP A 80 19.32 10.76 -7.10
CA TRP A 80 18.10 10.06 -7.48
C TRP A 80 17.11 9.95 -6.32
N ALA A 81 17.57 9.57 -5.12
CA ALA A 81 16.72 9.51 -3.94
C ALA A 81 16.11 10.89 -3.62
N ALA A 82 16.88 11.96 -3.74
CA ALA A 82 16.38 13.33 -3.54
C ALA A 82 15.34 13.75 -4.61
N GLU A 83 15.51 13.35 -5.88
CA GLU A 83 14.53 13.61 -6.94
C GLU A 83 13.20 12.88 -6.66
N ILE A 84 13.27 11.61 -6.27
CA ILE A 84 12.10 10.83 -5.86
C ILE A 84 11.43 11.44 -4.64
N GLY A 85 12.23 11.82 -3.63
CA GLY A 85 11.76 12.47 -2.42
C GLY A 85 10.98 13.76 -2.72
N ALA A 86 11.54 14.60 -3.60
CA ALA A 86 10.88 15.82 -4.07
C ALA A 86 9.60 15.55 -4.88
N ALA A 87 9.59 14.50 -5.70
CA ALA A 87 8.42 14.14 -6.51
C ALA A 87 7.26 13.62 -5.65
N VAL A 88 7.54 12.78 -4.65
CA VAL A 88 6.54 12.32 -3.68
C VAL A 88 6.02 13.48 -2.83
N LEU A 89 6.91 14.36 -2.35
CA LEU A 89 6.54 15.55 -1.60
C LEU A 89 5.60 16.48 -2.40
N ASP A 90 5.93 16.74 -3.67
CA ASP A 90 5.11 17.57 -4.57
C ASP A 90 3.75 16.91 -4.85
N ALA A 91 3.74 15.59 -5.09
CA ALA A 91 2.51 14.83 -5.34
C ALA A 91 1.63 14.72 -4.08
N ALA A 92 2.20 14.64 -2.89
CA ALA A 92 1.40 14.51 -1.67
C ALA A 92 0.50 15.73 -1.42
N ASP A 93 0.93 16.94 -1.79
CA ASP A 93 0.13 18.17 -1.80
C ASP A 93 -0.84 18.36 -0.60
N SER A 94 -0.45 17.94 0.61
CA SER A 94 -1.36 17.77 1.77
C SER A 94 -2.07 19.06 2.23
N GLN A 95 -1.53 20.21 1.86
CA GLN A 95 -2.10 21.54 2.14
C GLN A 95 -3.01 22.07 1.03
N ASP A 96 -3.11 21.40 -0.12
CA ASP A 96 -4.08 21.74 -1.16
C ASP A 96 -5.50 21.63 -0.59
N PRO A 97 -6.39 22.62 -0.82
CA PRO A 97 -7.76 22.58 -0.30
C PRO A 97 -8.53 21.34 -0.72
N THR A 98 -8.29 20.78 -1.91
CA THR A 98 -8.97 19.57 -2.39
C THR A 98 -8.60 18.37 -1.54
N THR A 99 -7.30 18.19 -1.29
CA THR A 99 -6.75 17.11 -0.45
C THR A 99 -7.21 17.27 0.99
N ARG A 100 -7.05 18.48 1.54
CA ARG A 100 -7.42 18.81 2.91
C ARG A 100 -8.92 18.64 3.18
N ASP A 101 -9.78 19.23 2.35
CA ASP A 101 -11.23 19.17 2.55
C ASP A 101 -11.72 17.73 2.41
N TYR A 102 -11.12 16.96 1.50
CA TYR A 102 -11.42 15.55 1.35
C TYR A 102 -11.03 14.75 2.60
N ALA A 103 -9.81 14.92 3.15
CA ALA A 103 -9.40 14.26 4.39
C ALA A 103 -10.37 14.55 5.55
N LEU A 104 -10.73 15.83 5.74
CA LEU A 104 -11.67 16.25 6.78
C LEU A 104 -13.08 15.67 6.57
N SER A 105 -13.50 15.45 5.33
CA SER A 105 -14.81 14.87 5.01
C SER A 105 -14.94 13.39 5.40
N LEU A 106 -13.81 12.68 5.55
CA LEU A 106 -13.78 11.25 5.89
C LEU A 106 -13.89 11.01 7.40
N VAL A 107 -13.40 11.96 8.22
CA VAL A 107 -13.40 11.82 9.68
C VAL A 107 -14.83 11.80 10.22
N ARG A 108 -15.20 10.72 10.92
CA ARG A 108 -16.55 10.57 11.46
C ARG A 108 -16.74 11.45 12.70
N PRO A 109 -17.94 12.01 12.93
CA PRO A 109 -18.18 12.89 14.08
C PRO A 109 -17.79 12.31 15.46
N PRO A 110 -17.98 11.01 15.76
CA PRO A 110 -17.52 10.41 17.02
C PRO A 110 -16.00 10.41 17.23
N HIS A 111 -15.21 10.55 16.16
CA HIS A 111 -13.75 10.54 16.17
C HIS A 111 -13.14 11.95 16.06
N SER A 112 -13.97 12.99 16.14
CA SER A 112 -13.54 14.40 16.07
C SER A 112 -12.62 14.79 17.24
N GLY A 113 -11.87 15.88 17.04
CA GLY A 113 -10.95 16.41 18.04
C GLY A 113 -9.50 16.31 17.57
N THR A 114 -8.59 16.07 18.51
CA THR A 114 -7.16 15.90 18.24
C THR A 114 -6.91 14.67 17.36
N TYR A 115 -5.82 14.71 16.59
CA TYR A 115 -5.34 13.57 15.80
C TYR A 115 -5.31 12.27 16.63
N ASN A 116 -5.83 11.18 16.07
CA ASN A 116 -5.92 9.89 16.74
C ASN A 116 -6.10 8.73 15.74
N ILE A 117 -5.84 7.50 16.21
CA ILE A 117 -5.91 6.27 15.40
C ILE A 117 -7.28 6.02 14.75
N ALA A 118 -8.36 6.49 15.36
CA ALA A 118 -9.71 6.34 14.81
C ALA A 118 -9.91 7.16 13.53
N GLN A 119 -9.28 8.35 13.45
CA GLN A 119 -9.30 9.21 12.27
C GLN A 119 -8.49 8.59 11.12
N ILE A 120 -7.32 8.03 11.43
CA ILE A 120 -6.50 7.27 10.45
C ILE A 120 -7.34 6.14 9.85
N CYS A 121 -7.99 5.36 10.71
CA CYS A 121 -8.84 4.26 10.28
C CYS A 121 -10.06 4.72 9.46
N ASP A 122 -10.65 5.88 9.77
CA ASP A 122 -11.75 6.46 8.98
C ASP A 122 -11.30 6.89 7.57
N ILE A 123 -10.12 7.51 7.48
CA ILE A 123 -9.54 7.91 6.19
C ILE A 123 -9.21 6.67 5.36
N TRP A 124 -8.48 5.71 5.96
CA TRP A 124 -8.09 4.47 5.29
C TRP A 124 -9.31 3.72 4.74
N GLU A 125 -10.32 3.46 5.58
CA GLU A 125 -11.54 2.77 5.17
C GLU A 125 -12.30 3.56 4.10
N GLY A 126 -12.35 4.89 4.26
CA GLY A 126 -12.99 5.78 3.31
C GLY A 126 -12.38 5.70 1.91
N VAL A 127 -11.06 5.68 1.81
CA VAL A 127 -10.34 5.56 0.53
C VAL A 127 -10.42 4.12 0.01
N TYR A 128 -10.05 3.14 0.84
CA TYR A 128 -10.03 1.71 0.50
C TYR A 128 -11.33 1.23 -0.14
N LEU A 129 -12.48 1.53 0.47
CA LEU A 129 -13.79 1.08 -0.03
C LEU A 129 -14.22 1.68 -1.38
N ARG A 130 -13.56 2.76 -1.82
CA ARG A 130 -13.89 3.47 -3.07
C ARG A 130 -12.74 3.48 -4.07
N TRP A 131 -11.57 2.96 -3.69
CA TRP A 131 -10.42 2.91 -4.56
C TRP A 131 -10.70 2.06 -5.79
N THR A 132 -10.25 2.52 -6.94
CA THR A 132 -10.33 1.78 -8.21
C THR A 132 -8.95 1.72 -8.81
N TYR A 133 -8.32 0.55 -8.70
CA TYR A 133 -6.98 0.32 -9.21
C TYR A 133 -6.91 0.43 -10.74
N VAL A 134 -5.99 1.26 -11.25
CA VAL A 134 -5.72 1.48 -12.67
C VAL A 134 -4.21 1.68 -12.83
N ASN A 135 -3.54 0.74 -13.51
CA ASN A 135 -2.12 0.88 -13.84
C ASN A 135 -1.85 2.14 -14.66
N ASP A 136 -0.68 2.70 -14.41
CA ASP A 136 -0.07 3.67 -15.31
C ASP A 136 0.17 3.13 -16.73
N PRO A 137 0.31 4.04 -17.72
CA PRO A 137 0.74 3.67 -19.06
C PRO A 137 2.10 2.96 -19.03
N GLN A 138 2.24 1.85 -19.77
CA GLN A 138 3.49 1.09 -19.82
C GLN A 138 4.72 1.98 -20.11
N GLY A 139 5.75 1.84 -19.27
CA GLY A 139 7.04 2.51 -19.42
C GLY A 139 7.09 3.93 -18.87
N ALA A 140 6.10 4.36 -18.11
CA ALA A 140 6.11 5.61 -17.35
C ALA A 140 5.61 5.33 -15.93
N GLU A 141 6.30 5.93 -14.97
CA GLU A 141 5.85 6.06 -13.58
C GLU A 141 5.34 7.49 -13.42
N TYR A 142 4.12 7.66 -12.92
CA TYR A 142 3.48 8.96 -12.72
C TYR A 142 2.84 9.05 -11.34
N PHE A 143 3.58 9.68 -10.42
CA PHE A 143 3.04 10.06 -9.12
C PHE A 143 1.93 11.11 -9.28
N SER A 144 0.67 10.69 -9.21
CA SER A 144 -0.47 11.61 -9.31
C SER A 144 -0.57 12.46 -8.04
N PRO A 145 -0.71 13.80 -8.17
CA PRO A 145 -0.98 14.64 -7.02
C PRO A 145 -2.22 14.16 -6.26
N ALA A 146 -2.21 14.14 -4.93
CA ALA A 146 -3.32 13.65 -4.14
C ALA A 146 -4.61 14.44 -4.43
N SER A 147 -4.50 15.76 -4.64
CA SER A 147 -5.62 16.61 -5.07
C SER A 147 -6.24 16.17 -6.41
N ARG A 148 -5.40 15.71 -7.35
CA ARG A 148 -5.82 15.15 -8.63
C ARG A 148 -6.50 13.80 -8.43
N THR A 149 -5.89 12.91 -7.65
CA THR A 149 -6.42 11.57 -7.35
C THR A 149 -7.81 11.66 -6.71
N VAL A 150 -8.02 12.62 -5.80
CA VAL A 150 -9.36 12.98 -5.28
C VAL A 150 -10.29 13.44 -6.39
N SER A 151 -9.84 14.38 -7.24
CA SER A 151 -10.65 15.00 -8.29
C SER A 151 -11.13 14.03 -9.38
N ILE A 152 -10.37 12.97 -9.66
CA ILE A 152 -10.73 11.95 -10.67
C ILE A 152 -11.53 10.77 -10.09
N GLY A 153 -11.80 10.81 -8.78
CA GLY A 153 -12.63 9.83 -8.09
C GLY A 153 -11.87 8.59 -7.63
N LEU A 154 -10.71 8.78 -7.00
CA LEU A 154 -9.93 7.75 -6.28
C LEU A 154 -9.51 6.58 -7.18
N LYS A 155 -8.74 6.91 -8.21
CA LYS A 155 -8.24 5.99 -9.21
C LYS A 155 -6.76 6.22 -9.41
N GLY A 156 -6.04 5.12 -9.57
CA GLY A 156 -4.59 5.10 -9.71
C GLY A 156 -4.08 3.70 -9.40
N ASP A 157 -2.78 3.52 -9.39
CA ASP A 157 -2.09 2.30 -8.99
C ASP A 157 -1.53 2.40 -7.56
N CYS A 158 -0.40 1.74 -7.27
CA CYS A 158 0.08 1.54 -5.91
C CYS A 158 0.65 2.81 -5.28
N ASP A 159 1.46 3.57 -6.02
CA ASP A 159 2.08 4.82 -5.57
C ASP A 159 1.02 5.92 -5.45
N ASP A 160 0.08 6.02 -6.39
CA ASP A 160 -1.07 6.91 -6.31
C ASP A 160 -1.90 6.70 -5.04
N PHE A 161 -2.13 5.43 -4.66
CA PHE A 161 -2.79 5.09 -3.40
C PHE A 161 -1.93 5.49 -2.20
N ALA A 162 -0.64 5.13 -2.21
CA ALA A 162 0.29 5.40 -1.12
C ALA A 162 0.42 6.91 -0.86
N ILE A 163 0.65 7.70 -1.90
CA ILE A 163 0.75 9.16 -1.87
C ILE A 163 -0.56 9.77 -1.37
N LEU A 164 -1.71 9.37 -1.92
CA LEU A 164 -3.00 9.85 -1.45
C LEU A 164 -3.21 9.54 0.05
N MET A 165 -2.95 8.30 0.47
CA MET A 165 -3.15 7.91 1.87
C MET A 165 -2.27 8.71 2.83
N ALA A 166 -0.98 8.85 2.49
CA ALA A 166 -0.04 9.64 3.28
C ALA A 166 -0.48 11.11 3.37
N ALA A 167 -0.79 11.72 2.22
CA ALA A 167 -1.27 13.09 2.11
C ALA A 167 -2.50 13.40 2.97
N LEU A 168 -3.49 12.51 2.98
CA LEU A 168 -4.72 12.70 3.74
C LEU A 168 -4.49 12.62 5.25
N ILE A 169 -3.55 11.78 5.69
CA ILE A 169 -3.17 11.67 7.10
C ILE A 169 -2.35 12.89 7.55
N GLU A 170 -1.41 13.35 6.73
CA GLU A 170 -0.69 14.63 6.94
C GLU A 170 -1.65 15.81 7.05
N ALA A 171 -2.69 15.84 6.22
CA ALA A 171 -3.69 16.91 6.25
C ALA A 171 -4.47 16.98 7.58
N ILE A 172 -4.57 15.89 8.35
CA ILE A 172 -5.18 15.87 9.68
C ILE A 172 -4.15 15.95 10.83
N GLY A 173 -2.87 16.14 10.51
CA GLY A 173 -1.78 16.31 11.47
C GLY A 173 -1.11 15.03 11.91
N GLY A 174 -1.24 13.95 11.14
CA GLY A 174 -0.40 12.77 11.30
C GLY A 174 0.94 12.91 10.59
N GLU A 175 1.84 11.97 10.84
CA GLU A 175 3.16 11.88 10.22
C GLU A 175 3.26 10.57 9.45
N THR A 176 3.64 10.67 8.19
CA THR A 176 3.62 9.55 7.24
C THR A 176 4.83 9.53 6.33
N ARG A 177 5.06 8.34 5.76
CA ARG A 177 6.02 8.15 4.69
C ARG A 177 5.45 7.25 3.59
N VAL A 178 5.93 7.45 2.37
CA VAL A 178 5.67 6.55 1.23
C VAL A 178 6.90 5.65 1.07
N VAL A 179 6.67 4.35 1.01
CA VAL A 179 7.72 3.34 0.84
C VAL A 179 7.63 2.78 -0.57
N LEU A 180 8.69 2.97 -1.34
CA LEU A 180 8.89 2.39 -2.67
C LEU A 180 9.79 1.16 -2.50
N ALA A 181 9.20 -0.03 -2.61
CA ALA A 181 9.85 -1.29 -2.28
C ALA A 181 10.06 -2.15 -3.54
N SER A 182 11.15 -2.91 -3.56
CA SER A 182 11.45 -3.89 -4.62
C SER A 182 11.77 -5.25 -4.02
N ASP A 183 11.23 -6.32 -4.60
CA ASP A 183 11.55 -7.68 -4.20
C ASP A 183 12.77 -8.27 -4.94
N PHE A 184 13.11 -9.52 -4.61
CA PHE A 184 14.22 -10.29 -5.20
C PHE A 184 14.04 -10.60 -6.70
N LEU A 185 12.85 -10.39 -7.25
CA LEU A 185 12.51 -10.61 -8.66
C LEU A 185 12.44 -9.28 -9.43
N GLU A 186 12.79 -8.16 -8.78
CA GLU A 186 12.71 -6.79 -9.30
C GLU A 186 11.26 -6.30 -9.52
N ASP A 187 10.26 -6.96 -8.90
CA ASP A 187 8.89 -6.46 -8.90
C ASP A 187 8.77 -5.33 -7.86
N GLY A 188 8.32 -4.16 -8.32
CA GLY A 188 8.14 -2.96 -7.50
C GLY A 188 6.75 -2.88 -6.88
N HIS A 189 6.65 -2.33 -5.68
CA HIS A 189 5.39 -1.98 -5.03
C HIS A 189 5.54 -0.73 -4.18
N ALA A 190 4.48 0.07 -4.09
CA ALA A 190 4.44 1.26 -3.28
C ALA A 190 3.32 1.19 -2.24
N PHE A 191 3.65 1.53 -1.00
CA PHE A 191 2.69 1.61 0.11
C PHE A 191 3.02 2.79 1.01
N SER A 192 2.08 3.19 1.86
CA SER A 192 2.33 4.22 2.87
C SER A 192 2.41 3.60 4.25
N GLU A 193 3.11 4.29 5.13
CA GLU A 193 3.14 3.99 6.55
C GLU A 193 2.81 5.23 7.37
N VAL A 194 2.28 5.01 8.56
CA VAL A 194 2.00 6.07 9.53
C VAL A 194 2.78 5.86 10.80
N TYR A 195 3.42 6.93 11.27
CA TYR A 195 4.10 6.97 12.54
C TYR A 195 3.08 6.95 13.68
N VAL A 196 3.28 6.06 14.66
CA VAL A 196 2.39 5.97 15.83
C VAL A 196 3.04 6.35 17.15
N GLY A 197 4.36 6.51 17.20
CA GLY A 197 5.07 6.98 18.38
C GLY A 197 6.44 6.35 18.58
N ASP A 198 7.16 6.85 19.59
CA ASP A 198 8.50 6.39 19.96
C ASP A 198 8.46 5.28 21.03
N GLU A 199 7.30 5.07 21.66
CA GLU A 199 7.13 4.08 22.71
C GLU A 199 6.36 2.86 22.18
N TYR A 200 6.81 1.66 22.56
CA TYR A 200 6.11 0.42 22.22
C TYR A 200 4.64 0.42 22.70
N ARG A 201 4.33 1.21 23.74
CA ARG A 201 2.96 1.39 24.21
C ARG A 201 2.06 2.08 23.19
N ASP A 202 2.56 3.06 22.44
CA ASP A 202 1.75 3.76 21.45
C ASP A 202 1.36 2.83 20.30
N LEU A 203 2.32 2.00 19.86
CA LEU A 203 2.05 0.90 18.93
C LEU A 203 1.00 -0.09 19.48
N ARG A 204 1.09 -0.44 20.78
CA ARG A 204 0.13 -1.34 21.43
C ARG A 204 -1.28 -0.76 21.47
N ASP A 205 -1.42 0.51 21.84
CA ASP A 205 -2.71 1.19 21.92
C ASP A 205 -3.35 1.30 20.52
N ALA A 206 -2.54 1.57 19.47
CA ALA A 206 -2.99 1.55 18.08
C ALA A 206 -3.42 0.15 17.62
N ALA A 207 -2.62 -0.88 17.93
CA ALA A 207 -2.93 -2.28 17.61
C ALA A 207 -4.26 -2.74 18.24
N GLU A 208 -4.50 -2.40 19.50
CA GLU A 208 -5.73 -2.74 20.22
C GLU A 208 -6.95 -2.08 19.57
N TYR A 209 -6.86 -0.79 19.19
CA TYR A 209 -7.95 -0.13 18.49
C TYR A 209 -8.24 -0.75 17.11
N ILE A 210 -7.20 -0.97 16.29
CA ILE A 210 -7.34 -1.55 14.95
C ILE A 210 -7.95 -2.96 15.05
N SER A 211 -7.43 -3.81 15.93
CA SER A 211 -7.94 -5.17 16.08
C SER A 211 -9.38 -5.22 16.56
N GLU A 212 -9.79 -4.36 17.49
CA GLU A 212 -11.18 -4.28 17.91
C GLU A 212 -12.09 -3.82 16.75
N ARG A 213 -11.64 -2.84 15.95
CA ARG A 213 -12.42 -2.28 14.83
C ARG A 213 -12.57 -3.25 13.67
N TYR A 214 -11.50 -3.96 13.30
CA TYR A 214 -11.45 -4.78 12.08
C TYR A 214 -11.50 -6.29 12.36
N GLY A 215 -11.43 -6.72 13.63
CA GLY A 215 -11.52 -8.13 14.02
C GLY A 215 -10.27 -8.94 13.68
N CYS A 216 -9.09 -8.33 13.62
CA CYS A 216 -7.82 -9.00 13.33
C CYS A 216 -7.07 -9.43 14.61
N GLU A 217 -6.30 -10.52 14.54
CA GLU A 217 -5.56 -11.07 15.69
C GLU A 217 -4.23 -10.35 15.96
N SER A 218 -3.69 -9.67 14.96
CA SER A 218 -2.42 -8.96 15.01
C SER A 218 -2.38 -7.87 13.96
N ILE A 219 -1.53 -6.87 14.20
CA ILE A 219 -1.12 -5.92 13.18
C ILE A 219 0.39 -6.01 12.95
N TRP A 220 0.83 -5.62 11.77
CA TRP A 220 2.22 -5.49 11.40
C TRP A 220 2.70 -4.06 11.53
N TYR A 221 3.98 -3.93 11.83
CA TYR A 221 4.68 -2.66 11.94
C TYR A 221 6.13 -2.80 11.48
N GLN A 222 6.71 -1.70 11.04
CA GLN A 222 8.16 -1.56 10.91
C GLN A 222 8.68 -0.75 12.09
N LYS A 223 9.81 -1.20 12.63
CA LYS A 223 10.58 -0.46 13.63
C LYS A 223 11.77 0.21 12.95
N SER A 224 11.93 1.53 13.10
CA SER A 224 13.14 2.26 12.71
C SER A 224 13.83 2.87 13.92
N THR A 225 15.01 3.45 13.70
CA THR A 225 15.73 4.23 14.70
C THR A 225 15.66 5.70 14.29
N GLY A 226 15.03 6.53 15.13
CA GLY A 226 14.89 7.96 14.90
C GLY A 226 16.20 8.73 15.06
N TYR A 227 16.16 10.01 14.73
CA TYR A 227 17.34 10.90 14.70
C TYR A 227 18.15 10.92 16.01
N PHE A 228 17.46 10.83 17.15
CA PHE A 228 18.09 10.83 18.49
C PHE A 228 18.40 9.42 19.01
N GLY A 229 18.25 8.38 18.19
CA GLY A 229 18.39 6.98 18.59
C GLY A 229 17.19 6.45 19.37
N SER A 230 16.04 7.13 19.30
CA SER A 230 14.77 6.56 19.78
C SER A 230 14.30 5.45 18.84
N ASP A 231 13.54 4.51 19.40
CA ASP A 231 12.76 3.59 18.57
C ASP A 231 11.62 4.40 17.92
N GLU A 232 11.30 4.14 16.66
CA GLU A 232 10.11 4.69 16.00
C GLU A 232 9.26 3.53 15.47
N TYR A 233 7.95 3.62 15.64
CA TYR A 233 7.01 2.59 15.22
C TYR A 233 6.11 3.08 14.10
N TRP A 234 6.10 2.34 12.99
CA TRP A 234 5.38 2.66 11.76
C TRP A 234 4.38 1.55 11.43
N ILE A 235 3.13 1.90 11.13
CA ILE A 235 2.08 0.94 10.76
C ILE A 235 1.84 1.01 9.25
N ASN A 236 1.80 -0.15 8.59
CA ASN A 236 1.48 -0.28 7.18
C ASN A 236 0.06 0.20 6.85
N LEU A 237 -0.12 0.97 5.79
CA LEU A 237 -1.43 1.45 5.31
C LEU A 237 -1.78 0.95 3.91
N ASP A 238 -1.05 -0.03 3.40
CA ASP A 238 -1.26 -0.61 2.07
C ASP A 238 -2.72 -1.03 1.79
N TRP A 239 -3.17 -0.82 0.54
CA TRP A 239 -4.51 -1.13 0.06
C TRP A 239 -4.72 -2.60 -0.23
N TRP A 240 -3.66 -3.40 -0.36
CA TRP A 240 -3.80 -4.83 -0.62
C TRP A 240 -4.28 -5.64 0.61
N ASN A 241 -4.35 -4.98 1.77
CA ASN A 241 -4.84 -5.51 3.04
C ASN A 241 -6.28 -5.03 3.29
N GLU A 242 -6.99 -5.73 4.19
CA GLU A 242 -8.38 -5.37 4.56
C GLU A 242 -8.47 -4.44 5.79
N HIS A 243 -7.33 -3.97 6.33
CA HIS A 243 -7.25 -3.03 7.43
C HIS A 243 -5.87 -2.33 7.52
N PRO A 244 -5.76 -1.17 8.21
CA PRO A 244 -4.48 -0.61 8.63
C PRO A 244 -3.67 -1.61 9.45
N GLY A 245 -2.36 -1.67 9.23
CA GLY A 245 -1.47 -2.62 9.89
C GLY A 245 -1.58 -4.04 9.37
N GLY A 246 -2.04 -4.23 8.14
CA GLY A 246 -1.96 -5.52 7.46
C GLY A 246 -0.52 -5.89 7.07
N GLU A 247 -0.36 -7.06 6.44
CA GLU A 247 0.94 -7.62 6.08
C GLU A 247 1.73 -6.70 5.13
N TYR A 248 3.06 -6.71 5.28
CA TYR A 248 3.97 -5.96 4.42
C TYR A 248 4.27 -6.73 3.14
N PHE A 249 4.46 -5.98 2.05
CA PHE A 249 5.12 -6.48 0.87
C PHE A 249 6.50 -7.04 1.25
N GLN A 250 6.85 -8.20 0.71
CA GLN A 250 8.15 -8.80 0.98
C GLN A 250 9.15 -8.17 0.02
N PHE A 251 10.07 -7.37 0.55
CA PHE A 251 11.08 -6.66 -0.24
C PHE A 251 12.50 -6.93 0.29
N GLU A 252 13.48 -6.77 -0.59
CA GLU A 252 14.90 -6.77 -0.23
C GLU A 252 15.34 -5.35 0.11
N ASP A 253 15.02 -4.42 -0.79
CA ASP A 253 15.36 -3.00 -0.69
C ASP A 253 14.11 -2.13 -0.79
N ALA A 254 14.08 -1.04 -0.05
CA ALA A 254 13.07 -0.01 -0.18
C ALA A 254 13.63 1.38 0.10
N LEU A 255 13.01 2.39 -0.53
CA LEU A 255 13.24 3.80 -0.26
C LEU A 255 11.99 4.34 0.44
N ALA A 256 12.10 4.70 1.71
CA ALA A 256 11.05 5.41 2.43
C ALA A 256 11.24 6.93 2.27
N VAL A 257 10.17 7.63 1.93
CA VAL A 257 10.13 9.08 1.75
C VAL A 257 9.19 9.70 2.77
N ASP A 258 9.72 10.50 3.69
CA ASP A 258 8.93 11.26 4.65
C ASP A 258 8.15 12.36 3.94
N VAL A 259 6.81 12.34 4.05
CA VAL A 259 5.95 13.21 3.25
C VAL A 259 5.99 14.67 3.72
N SER A 260 6.44 14.92 4.95
CA SER A 260 6.50 16.27 5.50
C SER A 260 7.62 17.14 4.91
N GLY A 261 8.71 16.53 4.43
CA GLY A 261 9.88 17.25 3.91
C GLY A 261 10.60 16.60 2.71
N GLY A 262 10.15 15.41 2.28
CA GLY A 262 10.75 14.67 1.17
C GLY A 262 12.08 14.01 1.52
N GLU A 263 12.45 13.95 2.80
CA GLU A 263 13.63 13.23 3.26
C GLU A 263 13.51 11.74 2.96
N THR A 264 14.61 11.12 2.53
CA THR A 264 14.62 9.73 2.12
C THR A 264 15.48 8.87 3.03
N THR A 265 15.00 7.68 3.37
CA THR A 265 15.70 6.67 4.15
C THR A 265 15.69 5.34 3.40
N GLU A 266 16.87 4.79 3.14
CA GLU A 266 17.01 3.43 2.60
C GLU A 266 16.71 2.38 3.68
N ILE A 267 15.96 1.35 3.30
CA ILE A 267 15.62 0.20 4.13
C ILE A 267 16.10 -1.04 3.39
N THR A 268 17.08 -1.73 3.96
CA THR A 268 17.65 -2.96 3.39
C THR A 268 17.24 -4.19 4.20
N ASP A 269 17.36 -5.37 3.62
CA ASP A 269 17.00 -6.67 4.22
C ASP A 269 15.56 -6.71 4.77
N GLY A 270 14.63 -5.97 4.14
CA GLY A 270 13.24 -5.85 4.60
C GLY A 270 13.03 -5.01 5.86
N GLY A 271 14.09 -4.44 6.45
CA GLY A 271 14.02 -3.69 7.71
C GLY A 271 13.59 -4.53 8.92
N GLU A 272 13.37 -3.88 10.07
CA GLU A 272 12.88 -4.56 11.28
C GLU A 272 11.34 -4.64 11.27
N ILE A 273 10.79 -5.39 10.31
CA ILE A 273 9.34 -5.67 10.20
C ILE A 273 8.93 -6.78 11.18
N ARG A 274 7.85 -6.54 11.94
CA ARG A 274 7.33 -7.46 12.95
C ARG A 274 5.81 -7.37 13.02
N SER A 275 5.21 -8.35 13.70
CA SER A 275 3.80 -8.28 14.10
C SER A 275 3.66 -8.18 15.61
N VAL A 276 2.61 -7.52 16.05
CA VAL A 276 2.18 -7.46 17.44
C VAL A 276 0.82 -8.13 17.56
N ARG A 277 0.73 -9.16 18.41
CA ARG A 277 -0.57 -9.79 18.68
C ARG A 277 -1.43 -8.86 19.50
N CYS A 278 -2.66 -8.71 19.06
CA CYS A 278 -3.68 -8.01 19.82
C CYS A 278 -4.21 -8.97 20.90
N TRP A 279 -4.59 -8.42 22.05
CA TRP A 279 -4.96 -9.26 23.18
C TRP A 279 -6.27 -9.98 22.87
N SER A 280 -6.23 -11.31 22.77
CA SER A 280 -7.42 -12.15 22.64
C SER A 280 -8.10 -12.25 24.01
N GLY A 281 -8.91 -11.26 24.35
CA GLY A 281 -9.77 -11.31 25.53
C GLY A 281 -10.92 -12.30 25.32
N TRP A 282 -10.66 -13.60 25.53
CA TRP A 282 -11.68 -14.65 25.71
C TRP A 282 -11.26 -15.61 26.84
#